data_AF-A0A6L7XUW9-F1
#
_entry.id   AF-A0A6L7XUW9-F1
#
_cell.length_a   1.000
_cell.length_b   1.000
_cell.length_c   1.000
_cell.angle_alpha   90.00
_cell.angle_beta   90.00
_cell.angle_gamma   90.00
#
_symmetry.space_group_name_H-M   'P 1'
#
loop_
_entity.id
_entity.type
_entity.pdbx_description
1 polymer ?
#
loop_
_entity_poly.entity_id
_entity_poly.type
_entity_poly.pdbx_seq_one_letter_code
_entity_poly.pdbx_strand_id
1 'polypeptide(L)'
;MRFRVEEEQHARLLAQPETGMGYQLVSEQSHTWLILNASVAIPLEGGELSEEDRDWLYTEYVVTPDDYRRLDTGQLVDRPDWMEREIRSLSELPPYEGGIRVQTHGSYPSTTRRGEHFVRYSAYGFDRRIRSDGGVYRGTYATTVTDLPLVPSGLAAVARYALPNPAPAIFEYQIVPPAGTVIHCGTCEPKHHQAGGGVEIKFDAQLPRGSAFGAAVIPER
;
A
#
# COMPACT_ATOMS: atom_id res chain seq x y z
N MET A 1 5.65 -5.99 -18.86
CA MET A 1 7.02 -6.11 -18.31
C MET A 1 7.03 -5.52 -16.91
N ARG A 2 7.55 -6.24 -15.92
CA ARG A 2 7.50 -5.86 -14.49
C ARG A 2 8.91 -5.61 -13.98
N PHE A 3 9.03 -4.74 -12.99
CA PHE A 3 10.34 -4.30 -12.52
C PHE A 3 10.41 -4.33 -11.00
N ARG A 4 11.56 -4.75 -10.45
CA ARG A 4 11.83 -4.74 -9.01
C ARG A 4 12.44 -3.40 -8.66
N VAL A 5 11.88 -2.78 -7.63
CA VAL A 5 12.42 -1.55 -7.07
C VAL A 5 13.67 -1.87 -6.25
N GLU A 6 14.78 -1.19 -6.55
CA GLU A 6 16.05 -1.37 -5.85
C GLU A 6 16.03 -0.73 -4.46
N GLU A 7 16.86 -1.23 -3.54
CA GLU A 7 16.88 -0.73 -2.15
C GLU A 7 17.15 0.77 -2.05
N GLU A 8 18.03 1.29 -2.90
CA GLU A 8 18.38 2.71 -2.97
C GLU A 8 17.16 3.59 -3.28
N GLN A 9 16.15 3.03 -3.96
CA GLN A 9 14.93 3.74 -4.36
C GLN A 9 13.82 3.60 -3.31
N HIS A 10 13.88 2.61 -2.42
CA HIS A 10 12.86 2.40 -1.37
C HIS A 10 12.74 3.62 -0.49
N ALA A 11 13.87 4.15 0.01
CA ALA A 11 13.86 5.33 0.88
C ALA A 11 13.20 6.53 0.20
N ARG A 12 13.45 6.72 -1.09
CA ARG A 12 12.85 7.79 -1.89
C ARG A 12 11.33 7.60 -2.05
N LEU A 13 10.89 6.40 -2.41
CA LEU A 13 9.45 6.10 -2.59
C LEU A 13 8.68 6.20 -1.27
N LEU A 14 9.25 5.70 -0.18
CA LEU A 14 8.66 5.76 1.16
C LEU A 14 8.62 7.18 1.75
N ALA A 15 9.49 8.09 1.30
CA ALA A 15 9.43 9.50 1.66
C ALA A 15 8.30 10.27 0.96
N GLN A 16 7.75 9.72 -0.13
CA GLN A 16 6.63 10.30 -0.87
C GLN A 16 5.28 9.80 -0.30
N PRO A 17 4.21 10.60 -0.40
CA PRO A 17 2.88 10.12 -0.04
C PRO A 17 2.44 8.95 -0.93
N GLU A 18 1.54 8.12 -0.41
CA GLU A 18 0.85 7.14 -1.23
C GLU A 18 -0.26 7.77 -2.09
N THR A 19 -0.72 7.02 -3.08
CA THR A 19 -1.92 7.33 -3.86
C THR A 19 -3.16 6.66 -3.24
N GLY A 20 -2.95 5.60 -2.47
CA GLY A 20 -3.94 4.91 -1.63
C GLY A 20 -3.22 3.81 -0.84
N MET A 21 -3.94 3.00 -0.06
CA MET A 21 -3.29 1.99 0.79
C MET A 21 -2.46 0.99 -0.04
N GLY A 22 -1.14 0.99 0.17
CA GLY A 22 -0.23 -0.02 -0.37
C GLY A 22 0.28 0.25 -1.79
N TYR A 23 -0.01 1.43 -2.38
CA TYR A 23 0.46 1.76 -3.72
C TYR A 23 0.74 3.24 -3.97
N GLN A 24 1.56 3.50 -4.98
CA GLN A 24 1.86 4.83 -5.52
C GLN A 24 1.71 4.83 -7.03
N LEU A 25 1.18 5.92 -7.59
CA LEU A 25 1.30 6.23 -9.01
C LEU A 25 2.44 7.21 -9.20
N VAL A 26 3.44 6.78 -9.96
CA VAL A 26 4.60 7.60 -10.32
C VAL A 26 4.53 7.87 -11.82
N SER A 27 4.46 9.13 -12.21
CA SER A 27 4.47 9.51 -13.63
C SER A 27 5.78 10.18 -13.98
N GLU A 28 6.28 9.88 -15.17
CA GLU A 28 7.38 10.60 -15.79
C GLU A 28 7.14 10.70 -17.30
N GLN A 29 7.16 11.94 -17.81
CA GLN A 29 6.78 12.27 -19.19
C GLN A 29 5.41 11.68 -19.57
N SER A 30 5.38 10.76 -20.55
CA SER A 30 4.19 10.08 -21.05
C SER A 30 3.97 8.69 -20.43
N HIS A 31 4.78 8.28 -19.46
CA HIS A 31 4.68 6.98 -18.81
C HIS A 31 4.20 7.11 -17.36
N THR A 32 3.32 6.21 -16.95
CA THR A 32 2.87 6.09 -15.56
C THR A 32 3.18 4.70 -15.06
N TRP A 33 3.59 4.62 -13.80
CA TRP A 33 3.99 3.40 -13.13
C TRP A 33 3.12 3.20 -11.89
N LEU A 34 2.58 2.00 -11.73
CA LEU A 34 2.01 1.52 -10.48
C LEU A 34 3.12 0.91 -9.64
N ILE A 35 3.41 1.53 -8.50
CA ILE A 35 4.37 1.03 -7.54
C ILE A 35 3.62 0.36 -6.39
N LEU A 36 3.84 -0.94 -6.20
CA LEU A 36 3.23 -1.75 -5.16
C LEU A 36 4.21 -1.98 -4.01
N ASN A 37 3.79 -1.62 -2.79
CA ASN A 37 4.57 -1.77 -1.55
C ASN A 37 6.03 -1.25 -1.65
N ALA A 38 6.26 -0.22 -2.46
CA ALA A 38 7.61 0.27 -2.80
C ALA A 38 8.60 -0.83 -3.24
N SER A 39 8.11 -1.95 -3.79
CA SER A 39 8.90 -3.16 -4.09
C SER A 39 8.80 -3.60 -5.54
N VAL A 40 7.64 -3.40 -6.17
CA VAL A 40 7.39 -3.77 -7.57
C VAL A 40 6.85 -2.55 -8.31
N ALA A 41 7.35 -2.31 -9.51
CA ALA A 41 6.85 -1.31 -10.43
C ALA A 41 6.25 -2.00 -11.67
N ILE A 42 5.03 -1.59 -12.04
CA ILE A 42 4.30 -2.09 -13.20
C ILE A 42 3.98 -0.89 -14.09
N PRO A 43 4.37 -0.89 -15.37
CA PRO A 43 3.99 0.17 -16.29
C PRO A 43 2.47 0.15 -16.51
N LEU A 44 1.87 1.33 -16.57
CA LEU A 44 0.47 1.51 -16.91
C LEU A 44 0.35 2.04 -18.34
N GLU A 45 -0.32 1.28 -19.19
CA GLU A 45 -0.61 1.67 -20.56
C GLU A 45 -1.96 2.39 -20.58
N GLY A 46 -1.99 3.64 -21.05
CA GLY A 46 -3.21 4.46 -20.99
C GLY A 46 -3.73 4.73 -19.57
N GLY A 47 -2.90 4.53 -18.54
CA GLY A 47 -3.27 4.67 -17.13
C GLY A 47 -3.90 3.42 -16.51
N GLU A 48 -3.96 2.30 -17.23
CA GLU A 48 -4.52 1.05 -16.74
C GLU A 48 -3.49 -0.09 -16.76
N LEU A 49 -3.75 -1.12 -15.94
CA LEU A 49 -2.98 -2.35 -15.95
C LEU A 49 -3.38 -3.18 -17.17
N SER A 50 -2.39 -3.81 -17.82
CA SER A 50 -2.65 -4.83 -18.83
C SER A 50 -3.42 -6.02 -18.22
N GLU A 51 -4.15 -6.77 -19.05
CA GLU A 51 -4.85 -7.98 -18.60
C GLU A 51 -3.87 -9.01 -18.00
N GLU A 52 -2.68 -9.15 -18.61
CA GLU A 52 -1.62 -10.02 -18.12
C GLU A 52 -1.12 -9.60 -16.72
N ASP A 53 -0.88 -8.31 -16.49
CA ASP A 53 -0.44 -7.82 -15.19
C ASP A 53 -1.53 -7.91 -14.12
N ARG A 54 -2.80 -7.75 -14.50
CA ARG A 54 -3.93 -7.99 -13.59
C ARG A 54 -4.01 -9.45 -13.17
N ASP A 55 -3.93 -10.37 -14.12
CA ASP A 55 -3.95 -11.81 -13.84
C ASP A 55 -2.77 -12.23 -12.96
N TRP A 56 -1.58 -11.70 -13.25
CA TRP A 56 -0.39 -11.93 -12.43
C TRP A 56 -0.56 -11.43 -10.98
N LEU A 57 -1.17 -10.26 -10.78
CA LEU A 57 -1.45 -9.75 -9.43
C LEU A 57 -2.41 -10.65 -8.65
N TYR A 58 -3.35 -11.29 -9.32
CA TYR A 58 -4.29 -12.24 -8.69
C TYR A 58 -3.65 -13.59 -8.36
N THR A 59 -2.73 -14.08 -9.20
CA THR A 59 -2.29 -15.48 -9.17
C THR A 59 -0.90 -15.69 -8.58
N GLU A 60 0.03 -14.76 -8.82
CA GLU A 60 1.45 -14.96 -8.51
C GLU A 60 2.03 -13.94 -7.53
N TYR A 61 1.47 -12.73 -7.42
CA TYR A 61 1.99 -11.73 -6.49
C TYR A 61 1.49 -11.92 -5.04
N VAL A 62 0.46 -12.75 -4.85
CA VAL A 62 -0.24 -13.00 -3.57
C VAL A 62 0.46 -14.06 -2.70
N VAL A 63 1.71 -14.42 -3.01
CA VAL A 63 2.38 -15.56 -2.36
C VAL A 63 2.36 -15.42 -0.83
N THR A 64 1.96 -16.51 -0.19
CA THR A 64 1.14 -16.64 1.01
C THR A 64 1.70 -16.03 2.33
N PRO A 65 0.85 -15.86 3.37
CA PRO A 65 1.28 -15.47 4.72
C PRO A 65 2.40 -16.33 5.33
N ASP A 66 2.52 -17.61 4.94
CA ASP A 66 3.54 -18.52 5.46
C ASP A 66 4.89 -18.37 4.76
N ASP A 67 4.92 -17.92 3.50
CA ASP A 67 6.18 -17.63 2.78
C ASP A 67 6.89 -16.40 3.36
N TYR A 68 6.14 -15.45 3.92
CA TYR A 68 6.71 -14.27 4.58
C TYR A 68 7.20 -14.55 6.01
N ARG A 69 6.67 -15.56 6.72
CA ARG A 69 7.13 -15.91 8.09
C ARG A 69 8.57 -16.41 8.13
N ARG A 70 9.11 -16.92 7.02
CA ARG A 70 10.51 -17.35 6.93
C ARG A 70 11.51 -16.22 6.66
N LEU A 71 11.06 -15.06 6.16
CA LEU A 71 11.94 -13.92 5.87
C LEU A 71 12.55 -13.28 7.14
N ASP A 72 11.91 -13.44 8.31
CA ASP A 72 12.39 -12.90 9.59
C ASP A 72 13.34 -13.86 10.34
N THR A 73 13.51 -15.10 9.86
CA THR A 73 14.36 -16.12 10.51
C THR A 73 15.75 -16.31 9.89
N GLY A 74 16.14 -15.49 8.91
CA GLY A 74 17.44 -15.63 8.24
C GLY A 74 17.59 -16.92 7.40
N GLN A 75 16.52 -17.72 7.27
CA GLN A 75 16.45 -18.80 6.30
C GLN A 75 15.84 -18.24 5.02
N LEU A 76 16.69 -18.09 4.00
CA LEU A 76 16.27 -17.85 2.61
C LEU A 76 15.18 -18.87 2.25
N VAL A 77 13.95 -18.41 2.10
CA VAL A 77 12.98 -19.14 1.28
C VAL A 77 13.49 -19.07 -0.14
N ASP A 78 13.42 -20.19 -0.85
CA ASP A 78 13.62 -20.19 -2.30
C ASP A 78 12.77 -19.07 -2.88
N ARG A 79 13.45 -18.13 -3.54
CA ARG A 79 12.81 -17.00 -4.19
C ARG A 79 11.77 -17.57 -5.15
N PRO A 80 10.52 -17.10 -5.16
CA PRO A 80 9.54 -17.64 -6.10
C PRO A 80 10.09 -17.53 -7.52
N ASP A 81 9.92 -18.54 -8.36
CA ASP A 81 10.56 -18.66 -9.69
C ASP A 81 10.35 -17.42 -10.59
N TRP A 82 9.28 -16.66 -10.39
CA TRP A 82 9.03 -15.40 -11.12
C TRP A 82 10.02 -14.28 -10.75
N MET A 83 10.67 -14.35 -9.58
CA MET A 83 11.76 -13.47 -9.18
C MET A 83 13.07 -13.78 -9.95
N GLU A 84 13.17 -14.94 -10.59
CA GLU A 84 14.28 -15.32 -11.49
C GLU A 84 14.00 -14.98 -12.97
N ARG A 85 12.74 -14.70 -13.34
CA ARG A 85 12.35 -14.27 -14.68
C ARG A 85 12.71 -12.80 -14.91
N GLU A 86 13.87 -12.56 -15.52
CA GLU A 86 14.39 -11.29 -16.08
C GLU A 86 13.73 -10.01 -15.54
N ILE A 87 13.81 -9.80 -14.22
CA ILE A 87 13.44 -8.53 -13.62
C ILE A 87 14.63 -7.59 -13.82
N ARG A 88 14.48 -6.65 -14.75
CA ARG A 88 15.52 -5.65 -15.01
C ARG A 88 15.59 -4.66 -13.84
N SER A 89 16.83 -4.29 -13.49
CA SER A 89 17.10 -3.30 -12.47
C SER A 89 16.45 -1.98 -12.84
N LEU A 90 15.80 -1.37 -11.86
CA LEU A 90 15.12 -0.10 -11.98
C LEU A 90 16.09 1.10 -12.05
N SER A 91 17.40 0.89 -12.22
CA SER A 91 18.43 1.94 -12.30
C SER A 91 18.21 2.95 -13.43
N GLU A 92 17.33 2.63 -14.37
CA GLU A 92 16.88 3.49 -15.47
C GLU A 92 15.63 4.30 -15.12
N LEU A 93 15.05 4.15 -13.90
CA LEU A 93 13.96 5.01 -13.52
C LEU A 93 14.47 6.46 -13.42
N PRO A 94 13.79 7.36 -14.11
CA PRO A 94 14.14 8.76 -14.08
C PRO A 94 13.87 9.38 -12.70
N PRO A 95 14.44 10.56 -12.42
CA PRO A 95 14.08 11.30 -11.23
C PRO A 95 12.57 11.57 -11.22
N TYR A 96 11.85 10.94 -10.28
CA TYR A 96 10.49 11.30 -9.84
C TYR A 96 10.23 12.80 -9.91
N GLU A 97 9.35 13.22 -10.83
CA GLU A 97 8.88 14.61 -10.99
C GLU A 97 7.37 14.78 -10.74
N GLY A 98 6.61 13.70 -10.49
CA GLY A 98 5.16 13.81 -10.36
C GLY A 98 4.54 12.70 -9.52
N GLY A 99 4.07 13.05 -8.32
CA GLY A 99 2.99 12.33 -7.67
C GLY A 99 1.68 12.94 -8.14
N ILE A 100 0.80 12.12 -8.71
CA ILE A 100 -0.57 12.56 -8.97
C ILE A 100 -1.14 13.05 -7.63
N ARG A 101 -1.49 14.34 -7.54
CA ARG A 101 -2.32 14.85 -6.45
C ARG A 101 -3.68 14.19 -6.62
N VAL A 102 -3.90 13.06 -5.94
CA VAL A 102 -5.26 12.55 -5.77
C VAL A 102 -6.01 13.62 -5.01
N GLN A 103 -6.95 14.27 -5.70
CA GLN A 103 -7.96 15.08 -5.05
C GLN A 103 -8.87 14.08 -4.34
N THR A 104 -8.63 13.88 -3.05
CA THR A 104 -9.67 13.35 -2.19
C THR A 104 -10.81 14.36 -2.21
N HIS A 105 -11.90 14.07 -2.93
CA HIS A 105 -13.09 14.88 -2.84
C HIS A 105 -13.55 14.96 -1.37
N GLY A 106 -13.53 16.17 -0.81
CA GLY A 106 -13.88 16.39 0.59
C GLY A 106 -12.83 15.92 1.60
N SER A 107 -11.53 15.91 1.27
CA SER A 107 -10.52 15.77 2.32
C SER A 107 -10.49 16.99 3.22
N TYR A 108 -10.82 16.79 4.50
CA TYR A 108 -10.72 17.84 5.52
C TYR A 108 -9.58 17.51 6.49
N PRO A 109 -8.72 18.48 6.81
CA PRO A 109 -7.72 18.29 7.85
C PRO A 109 -8.43 18.14 9.22
N SER A 110 -7.98 17.17 10.00
CA SER A 110 -8.42 16.94 11.38
C SER A 110 -7.21 16.60 12.23
N THR A 111 -7.37 16.66 13.56
CA THR A 111 -6.33 16.26 14.51
C THR A 111 -6.80 15.09 15.36
N THR A 112 -5.89 14.14 15.56
CA THR A 112 -6.20 12.92 16.29
C THR A 112 -6.41 13.21 17.78
N ARG A 113 -7.29 12.43 18.41
CA ARG A 113 -7.47 12.42 19.86
C ARG A 113 -6.57 11.37 20.50
N ARG A 114 -6.34 11.51 21.80
CA ARG A 114 -5.60 10.50 22.57
C ARG A 114 -6.35 9.17 22.56
N GLY A 115 -5.63 8.11 22.20
CA GLY A 115 -6.19 6.76 22.10
C GLY A 115 -7.12 6.59 20.90
N GLU A 116 -7.02 7.44 19.88
CA GLU A 116 -7.69 7.19 18.61
C GLU A 116 -6.93 6.13 17.82
N HIS A 117 -7.67 5.25 17.14
CA HIS A 117 -7.15 4.10 16.43
C HIS A 117 -7.54 4.16 14.96
N PHE A 118 -6.63 3.74 14.11
CA PHE A 118 -6.78 3.60 12.67
C PHE A 118 -6.31 2.21 12.26
N VAL A 119 -6.75 1.78 11.09
CA VAL A 119 -6.43 0.46 10.56
C VAL A 119 -5.94 0.59 9.15
N ARG A 120 -4.84 -0.08 8.83
CA ARG A 120 -4.32 -0.17 7.48
C ARG A 120 -4.44 -1.60 6.98
N TYR A 121 -5.13 -1.77 5.86
CA TYR A 121 -5.18 -3.04 5.15
C TYR A 121 -4.06 -3.11 4.12
N SER A 122 -3.47 -4.29 3.99
CA SER A 122 -2.38 -4.54 3.06
C SER A 122 -2.50 -5.94 2.47
N ALA A 123 -2.10 -6.09 1.21
CA ALA A 123 -1.89 -7.39 0.59
C ALA A 123 -0.54 -8.01 1.01
N TYR A 124 0.28 -7.29 1.78
CA TYR A 124 1.65 -7.68 2.12
C TYR A 124 1.80 -7.87 3.62
N GLY A 125 2.35 -9.01 4.05
CA GLY A 125 2.67 -9.26 5.45
C GLY A 125 3.81 -8.39 5.98
N PHE A 126 4.62 -7.84 5.07
CA PHE A 126 5.62 -6.82 5.34
C PHE A 126 5.30 -5.54 4.56
N ASP A 127 4.33 -4.78 5.05
CA ASP A 127 4.01 -3.46 4.51
C ASP A 127 5.14 -2.47 4.81
N ARG A 128 5.84 -2.00 3.78
CA ARG A 128 7.02 -1.13 3.91
C ARG A 128 6.69 0.25 4.47
N ARG A 129 5.41 0.64 4.53
CA ARG A 129 4.98 1.88 5.22
C ARG A 129 5.01 1.74 6.74
N ILE A 130 4.98 0.50 7.24
CA ILE A 130 5.12 0.18 8.65
C ILE A 130 6.59 -0.19 8.90
N ARG A 131 7.29 0.64 9.65
CA ARG A 131 8.69 0.43 9.99
C ARG A 131 8.80 -0.72 10.99
N SER A 132 9.93 -1.41 11.00
CA SER A 132 10.20 -2.53 11.92
C SER A 132 10.13 -2.15 13.41
N ASP A 133 10.31 -0.86 13.73
CA ASP A 133 10.16 -0.33 15.07
C ASP A 133 8.70 0.06 15.42
N GLY A 134 7.75 -0.19 14.52
CA GLY A 134 6.36 0.24 14.63
C GLY A 134 6.13 1.72 14.31
N GLY A 135 7.12 2.43 13.76
CA GLY A 135 6.89 3.75 13.18
C GLY A 135 6.11 3.68 11.88
N VAL A 136 5.50 4.79 11.46
CA VAL A 136 4.74 4.87 10.19
C VAL A 136 5.28 6.01 9.35
N TYR A 137 5.57 5.76 8.07
CA TYR A 137 6.04 6.81 7.16
C TYR A 137 4.99 7.90 6.95
N ARG A 138 5.43 9.15 6.72
CA ARG A 138 4.54 10.24 6.34
C ARG A 138 3.79 9.87 5.05
N GLY A 139 2.57 10.36 4.92
CA GLY A 139 1.74 10.17 3.73
C GLY A 139 1.22 8.73 3.56
N THR A 140 1.30 7.93 4.62
CA THR A 140 0.69 6.60 4.69
C THR A 140 -0.82 6.73 4.81
N TYR A 141 -1.54 5.93 4.04
CA TYR A 141 -3.00 5.84 4.11
C TYR A 141 -3.45 4.74 5.07
N ALA A 142 -4.60 4.95 5.67
CA ALA A 142 -5.29 3.99 6.52
C ALA A 142 -6.81 4.24 6.43
N THR A 143 -7.58 3.55 7.25
CA THR A 143 -9.00 3.78 7.49
C THR A 143 -9.27 3.99 8.98
N THR A 144 -10.51 4.32 9.32
CA THR A 144 -10.97 4.49 10.70
C THR A 144 -11.49 3.18 11.27
N VAL A 145 -11.43 3.01 12.59
CA VAL A 145 -12.05 1.86 13.28
C VAL A 145 -13.57 1.75 13.06
N THR A 146 -14.23 2.87 12.76
CA THR A 146 -15.68 2.90 12.44
C THR A 146 -15.98 2.19 11.11
N ASP A 147 -15.00 2.11 10.21
CA ASP A 147 -15.16 1.49 8.89
C ASP A 147 -14.94 -0.03 8.91
N LEU A 148 -14.30 -0.57 9.96
CA LEU A 148 -13.96 -1.99 10.10
C LEU A 148 -15.16 -2.94 9.93
N PRO A 149 -16.35 -2.69 10.53
CA PRO A 149 -17.49 -3.58 10.36
C PRO A 149 -17.97 -3.73 8.91
N LEU A 150 -17.56 -2.80 8.03
CA LEU A 150 -17.89 -2.79 6.60
C LEU A 150 -16.80 -3.48 5.76
N VAL A 151 -15.76 -4.01 6.41
CA VAL A 151 -14.64 -4.73 5.80
C VAL A 151 -14.51 -6.12 6.45
N PRO A 152 -15.45 -7.05 6.17
CA PRO A 152 -15.40 -8.39 6.77
C PRO A 152 -14.25 -9.26 6.24
N SER A 153 -13.63 -8.90 5.12
CA SER A 153 -12.58 -9.69 4.45
C SER A 153 -11.61 -8.85 3.62
N GLY A 154 -10.48 -9.45 3.22
CA GLY A 154 -9.46 -8.82 2.40
C GLY A 154 -9.98 -8.39 1.02
N LEU A 155 -10.88 -9.16 0.40
CA LEU A 155 -11.56 -8.74 -0.84
C LEU A 155 -12.51 -7.56 -0.60
N ALA A 156 -13.21 -7.53 0.55
CA ALA A 156 -14.03 -6.38 0.89
C ALA A 156 -13.17 -5.11 1.07
N ALA A 157 -11.96 -5.24 1.63
CA ALA A 157 -11.02 -4.13 1.74
C ALA A 157 -10.59 -3.61 0.36
N VAL A 158 -10.23 -4.50 -0.56
CA VAL A 158 -9.88 -4.14 -1.96
C VAL A 158 -11.01 -3.34 -2.61
N ALA A 159 -12.24 -3.85 -2.53
CA ALA A 159 -13.40 -3.22 -3.14
C ALA A 159 -13.72 -1.85 -2.50
N ARG A 160 -13.71 -1.79 -1.17
CA ARG A 160 -14.10 -0.62 -0.38
C ARG A 160 -13.10 0.54 -0.48
N TYR A 161 -11.80 0.22 -0.57
CA TYR A 161 -10.73 1.23 -0.66
C TYR A 161 -10.18 1.39 -2.08
N ALA A 162 -10.86 0.80 -3.07
CA ALA A 162 -10.50 0.83 -4.47
C ALA A 162 -9.01 0.53 -4.75
N LEU A 163 -8.51 -0.58 -4.18
CA LEU A 163 -7.11 -0.94 -4.31
C LEU A 163 -6.80 -1.47 -5.73
N PRO A 164 -5.67 -1.08 -6.34
CA PRO A 164 -5.28 -1.52 -7.67
C PRO A 164 -4.77 -2.96 -7.69
N ASN A 165 -4.19 -3.43 -6.57
CA ASN A 165 -3.87 -4.83 -6.40
C ASN A 165 -5.17 -5.55 -6.00
N PRO A 166 -5.72 -6.42 -6.84
CA PRO A 166 -6.97 -7.09 -6.54
C PRO A 166 -6.80 -8.32 -5.65
N ALA A 167 -5.55 -8.66 -5.28
CA ALA A 167 -5.25 -9.63 -4.24
C ALA A 167 -5.93 -9.23 -2.91
N PRO A 168 -6.51 -10.18 -2.16
CA PRO A 168 -7.10 -9.89 -0.86
C PRO A 168 -6.13 -9.15 0.07
N ALA A 169 -6.52 -7.97 0.57
CA ALA A 169 -5.73 -7.21 1.53
C ALA A 169 -5.93 -7.74 2.96
N ILE A 170 -5.39 -8.94 3.21
CA ILE A 170 -5.65 -9.73 4.42
C ILE A 170 -4.84 -9.32 5.64
N PHE A 171 -3.80 -8.50 5.47
CA PHE A 171 -2.97 -8.06 6.58
C PHE A 171 -3.52 -6.74 7.14
N GLU A 172 -3.90 -6.77 8.41
CA GLU A 172 -4.48 -5.64 9.12
C GLU A 172 -3.49 -5.09 10.15
N TYR A 173 -3.00 -3.87 9.93
CA TYR A 173 -2.13 -3.16 10.87
C TYR A 173 -2.92 -2.14 11.67
N GLN A 174 -2.84 -2.22 13.00
CA GLN A 174 -3.43 -1.20 13.87
C GLN A 174 -2.46 -0.05 14.06
N ILE A 175 -2.95 1.18 13.93
CA ILE A 175 -2.16 2.40 14.05
C ILE A 175 -2.80 3.30 15.12
N VAL A 176 -2.01 3.64 16.14
CA VAL A 176 -2.35 4.53 17.24
C VAL A 176 -1.41 5.74 17.19
N PRO A 177 -1.78 6.80 16.46
CA PRO A 177 -0.97 8.01 16.38
C PRO A 177 -0.98 8.77 17.72
N PRO A 178 0.08 9.56 18.02
CA PRO A 178 0.03 10.52 19.12
C PRO A 178 -1.15 11.49 18.95
N ALA A 179 -1.72 11.96 20.06
CA ALA A 179 -2.76 13.00 20.03
C ALA A 179 -2.24 14.28 19.36
N GLY A 180 -3.10 14.96 18.61
CA GLY A 180 -2.75 16.17 17.87
C GLY A 180 -2.05 15.90 16.54
N THR A 181 -1.92 14.64 16.12
CA THR A 181 -1.40 14.27 14.79
C THR A 181 -2.37 14.77 13.72
N VAL A 182 -1.87 15.50 12.73
CA VAL A 182 -2.68 15.97 11.60
C VAL A 182 -2.95 14.82 10.63
N ILE A 183 -4.22 14.61 10.33
CA ILE A 183 -4.71 13.64 9.36
C ILE A 183 -5.63 14.34 8.35
N HIS A 184 -5.70 13.78 7.15
CA HIS A 184 -6.66 14.15 6.12
C HIS A 184 -7.65 13.01 5.99
N CYS A 185 -8.94 13.28 6.13
CA CYS A 185 -9.99 12.27 6.06
C CYS A 185 -10.89 12.52 4.87
N GLY A 186 -11.18 11.47 4.09
CA GLY A 186 -12.02 11.53 2.90
C GLY A 186 -12.73 10.21 2.63
N THR A 187 -13.45 10.14 1.51
CA THR A 187 -14.08 8.91 1.02
C THR A 187 -13.33 8.42 -0.21
N CYS A 188 -13.04 7.12 -0.28
CA CYS A 188 -12.40 6.52 -1.45
C CYS A 188 -13.33 6.62 -2.66
N GLU A 189 -12.80 7.12 -3.78
CA GLU A 189 -13.53 7.16 -5.04
C GLU A 189 -13.54 5.79 -5.74
N PRO A 190 -14.57 5.46 -6.53
CA PRO A 190 -14.55 4.28 -7.38
C PRO A 190 -13.36 4.34 -8.35
N LYS A 191 -12.53 3.29 -8.37
CA LYS A 191 -11.34 3.20 -9.23
C LYS A 191 -10.90 1.75 -9.39
N HIS A 192 -10.07 1.45 -10.40
CA HIS A 192 -9.47 0.13 -10.59
C HIS A 192 -10.49 -1.02 -10.66
N HIS A 193 -11.66 -0.75 -11.25
CA HIS A 193 -12.82 -1.64 -11.29
C HIS A 193 -13.38 -2.04 -9.92
N GLN A 194 -13.10 -1.24 -8.90
CA GLN A 194 -13.61 -1.40 -7.54
C GLN A 194 -14.61 -0.30 -7.21
N ALA A 195 -15.52 -0.61 -6.28
CA ALA A 195 -16.63 0.27 -5.93
C ALA A 195 -16.21 1.53 -5.16
N GLY A 196 -15.14 1.47 -4.36
CA GLY A 196 -14.77 2.54 -3.43
C GLY A 196 -15.79 2.70 -2.29
N GLY A 197 -15.94 3.93 -1.78
CA GLY A 197 -16.91 4.29 -0.75
C GLY A 197 -16.45 4.03 0.70
N GLY A 198 -15.25 3.51 0.89
CA GLY A 198 -14.60 3.44 2.19
C GLY A 198 -14.21 4.80 2.74
N VAL A 199 -14.06 4.89 4.06
CA VAL A 199 -13.42 6.06 4.67
C VAL A 199 -11.91 5.85 4.61
N GLU A 200 -11.20 6.80 4.05
CA GLU A 200 -9.73 6.81 4.07
C GLU A 200 -9.21 7.99 4.85
N ILE A 201 -8.07 7.78 5.48
CA ILE A 201 -7.28 8.83 6.09
C ILE A 201 -5.84 8.78 5.60
N LYS A 202 -5.16 9.92 5.62
CA LYS A 202 -3.74 10.05 5.32
C LYS A 202 -3.04 10.81 6.45
N PHE A 203 -1.96 10.25 6.97
CA PHE A 203 -1.10 10.92 7.96
C PHE A 203 -0.18 11.94 7.27
N ASP A 204 -0.21 13.21 7.68
CA ASP A 204 0.67 14.22 7.09
C ASP A 204 2.11 14.13 7.61
N ALA A 205 2.27 13.71 8.86
CA ALA A 205 3.55 13.56 9.53
C ALA A 205 3.97 12.10 9.63
N GLN A 206 5.28 11.88 9.79
CA GLN A 206 5.81 10.59 10.18
C GLN A 206 5.41 10.28 11.62
N LEU A 207 4.90 9.08 11.87
CA LEU A 207 4.53 8.65 13.22
C LEU A 207 5.73 8.02 13.93
N PRO A 208 5.87 8.26 15.25
CA PRO A 208 7.00 7.76 16.03
C PRO A 208 6.97 6.24 16.17
N ARG A 209 8.10 5.70 16.65
CA ARG A 209 8.26 4.29 17.05
C ARG A 209 7.05 3.81 17.88
N GLY A 210 6.59 2.60 17.61
CA GLY A 210 5.48 1.97 18.35
C GLY A 210 4.10 2.59 18.11
N SER A 211 3.93 3.38 17.05
CA SER A 211 2.61 3.88 16.64
C SER A 211 1.80 2.81 15.90
N ALA A 212 2.43 1.78 15.35
CA ALA A 212 1.78 0.70 14.63
C ALA A 212 2.13 -0.67 15.21
N PHE A 213 1.16 -1.57 15.19
CA PHE A 213 1.25 -2.92 15.76
C PHE A 213 0.95 -3.97 14.70
N GLY A 214 1.60 -5.13 14.85
CA GLY A 214 1.68 -6.19 13.86
C GLY A 214 0.34 -6.78 13.43
N ALA A 215 0.39 -7.37 12.23
CA ALA A 215 -0.72 -7.76 11.39
C ALA A 215 -1.63 -8.83 12.00
N ALA A 216 -2.89 -8.48 12.25
CA ALA A 216 -3.93 -9.51 12.27
C ALA A 216 -4.14 -10.00 10.83
N VAL A 217 -4.41 -11.28 10.65
CA VAL A 217 -4.80 -11.83 9.34
C VAL A 217 -6.32 -11.95 9.34
N ILE A 218 -6.98 -11.23 8.43
CA ILE A 218 -8.43 -11.31 8.23
C ILE A 218 -8.76 -12.35 7.14
N PRO A 219 -9.99 -12.88 7.09
CA PRO A 219 -10.39 -13.80 6.03
C PRO A 219 -10.18 -13.20 4.64
N GLU A 220 -9.85 -14.03 3.66
CA GLU A 220 -9.75 -13.58 2.26
C GLU A 220 -11.11 -13.16 1.69
N ARG A 221 -12.18 -13.91 2.02
CA ARG A 221 -13.53 -13.74 1.48
C ARG A 221 -14.57 -13.60 2.58
#